data_AF-A0A389LXK1-F1
#
_entry.id   AF-A0A389LXK1-F1
#
_cell.length_a   1.000
_cell.length_b   1.000
_cell.length_c   1.000
_cell.angle_alpha   90.00
_cell.angle_beta   90.00
_cell.angle_gamma   90.00
#
_symmetry.space_group_name_H-M   'P 1'
#
loop_
_entity.id
_entity.type
_entity.pdbx_description
1 polymer ?
#
loop_
_entity_poly.entity_id
_entity_poly.type
_entity_poly.pdbx_seq_one_letter_code
_entity_poly.pdbx_strand_id
1 'polypeptide(L)'
;MKEQYSNKNINYIGNVINAMEQPSKANITAQKNKSNKLLFIGNKAYKEGAECLIKSFASLKAHYYDLTLDIIGMQESDFTELPQGVCCHGYLNKGNENDLNIFYELMRESKIFINTTPKWGAFSATLEAMYFYTPIIISPYKEFIETFGPHIDFGYFCELNQTVLLTENIKIILDLPYEKFDKLCVNAHSAVADYSWANYIDKFLEKTESLIIEKEMHR
;
A
#
# COMPACT_ATOMS: atom_id res chain seq x y z
N MET A 1 -3.36 19.27 -2.94
CA MET A 1 -4.26 20.00 -2.00
C MET A 1 -4.15 21.53 -2.06
N LYS A 2 -2.94 22.12 -2.09
CA LYS A 2 -2.76 23.60 -2.10
C LYS A 2 -3.38 24.33 -3.31
N GLU A 3 -3.49 23.68 -4.46
CA GLU A 3 -4.08 24.29 -5.67
C GLU A 3 -5.61 24.21 -5.73
N GLN A 4 -6.22 23.27 -4.98
CA GLN A 4 -7.67 23.01 -5.03
C GLN A 4 -8.43 23.76 -3.94
N TYR A 5 -7.76 24.11 -2.85
CA TYR A 5 -8.31 24.89 -1.75
C TYR A 5 -7.52 26.18 -1.58
N SER A 6 -8.05 27.29 -2.08
CA SER A 6 -7.46 28.63 -1.98
C SER A 6 -7.61 29.25 -0.58
N ASN A 7 -8.34 28.60 0.32
CA ASN A 7 -8.53 29.07 1.68
C ASN A 7 -7.26 28.84 2.50
N LYS A 8 -6.54 29.92 2.83
CA LYS A 8 -5.32 29.93 3.65
C LYS A 8 -5.46 29.29 5.04
N ASN A 9 -6.69 29.09 5.51
CA ASN A 9 -6.96 28.45 6.80
C ASN A 9 -7.01 26.91 6.72
N ILE A 10 -6.95 26.33 5.52
CA ILE A 10 -6.91 24.87 5.32
C ILE A 10 -5.45 24.41 5.31
N ASN A 11 -5.10 23.53 6.25
CA ASN A 11 -3.74 23.01 6.40
C ASN A 11 -3.78 21.47 6.32
N TYR A 12 -2.92 20.90 5.48
CA TYR A 12 -2.66 19.47 5.45
C TYR A 12 -1.50 19.13 6.38
N ILE A 13 -1.73 18.25 7.35
CA ILE A 13 -0.79 17.93 8.44
C ILE A 13 -0.01 16.64 8.16
N GLY A 14 -0.51 15.80 7.26
CA GLY A 14 0.13 14.54 6.86
C GLY A 14 -0.83 13.36 6.87
N ASN A 15 -0.27 12.17 6.62
CA ASN A 15 -0.95 10.89 6.72
C ASN A 15 -0.51 10.16 8.00
N VAL A 16 -1.26 9.12 8.38
CA VAL A 16 -0.96 8.26 9.53
C VAL A 16 -1.19 6.79 9.18
N ILE A 17 -0.32 5.92 9.67
CA ILE A 17 -0.45 4.46 9.59
C ILE A 17 -1.36 4.01 10.73
N ASN A 18 -2.45 3.31 10.41
CA ASN A 18 -3.34 2.71 11.40
C ASN A 18 -2.96 1.24 11.63
N ALA A 19 -1.78 1.04 12.22
CA ALA A 19 -1.26 -0.25 12.64
C ALA A 19 -0.98 -0.23 14.15
N MET A 20 -1.55 -1.19 14.85
CA MET A 20 -1.32 -1.42 16.28
C MET A 20 -0.15 -2.37 16.51
N GLU A 21 0.13 -3.25 15.54
CA GLU A 21 1.26 -4.16 15.59
C GLU A 21 2.52 -3.50 15.06
N GLN A 22 3.66 -3.80 15.69
CA GLN A 22 4.99 -3.42 15.21
C GLN A 22 5.75 -4.67 14.74
N PRO A 23 5.93 -4.87 13.43
CA PRO A 23 6.63 -6.04 12.92
C PRO A 23 8.13 -5.96 13.20
N SER A 24 8.70 -7.04 13.74
CA SER A 24 10.15 -7.17 13.90
C SER A 24 10.84 -7.47 12.57
N LYS A 25 11.80 -6.61 12.18
CA LYS A 25 12.58 -6.74 10.94
C LYS A 25 13.16 -8.14 10.74
N ALA A 26 13.79 -8.69 11.79
CA ALA A 26 14.61 -9.91 11.67
C ALA A 26 13.83 -11.13 11.15
N ASN A 27 12.51 -11.17 11.37
CA ASN A 27 11.67 -12.30 10.99
C ASN A 27 10.85 -12.02 9.73
N ILE A 28 10.37 -10.79 9.53
CA ILE A 28 9.36 -10.51 8.52
C ILE A 28 9.91 -10.53 7.08
N THR A 29 11.11 -10.00 6.83
CA THR A 29 11.64 -9.92 5.45
C THR A 29 12.03 -11.30 4.92
N ALA A 30 12.60 -12.16 5.78
CA ALA A 30 12.93 -13.54 5.44
C ALA A 30 11.66 -14.38 5.18
N GLN A 31 10.60 -14.17 5.96
CA GLN A 31 9.30 -14.80 5.73
C GLN A 31 8.69 -14.35 4.40
N LYS A 32 8.63 -13.04 4.16
CA LYS A 32 8.09 -12.48 2.91
C LYS A 32 8.86 -12.91 1.68
N ASN A 33 10.19 -13.07 1.77
CA ASN A 33 10.98 -13.55 0.64
C ASN A 33 10.54 -14.94 0.16
N LYS A 34 10.13 -15.81 1.09
CA LYS A 34 9.64 -17.16 0.82
C LYS A 34 8.13 -17.21 0.51
N SER A 35 7.42 -16.10 0.68
CA SER A 35 5.99 -16.03 0.44
C SER A 35 5.69 -16.02 -1.06
N ASN A 36 4.55 -16.57 -1.43
CA ASN A 36 3.99 -16.53 -2.78
C ASN A 36 2.69 -15.72 -2.82
N LYS A 37 2.43 -14.87 -1.82
CA LYS A 37 1.18 -14.12 -1.69
C LYS A 37 1.31 -12.71 -2.28
N LEU A 38 0.36 -12.33 -3.14
CA LEU A 38 0.16 -10.96 -3.60
C LEU A 38 -1.05 -10.36 -2.89
N LEU A 39 -1.03 -9.06 -2.61
CA LEU A 39 -2.11 -8.37 -1.93
C LEU A 39 -2.61 -7.16 -2.71
N PHE A 40 -3.92 -7.04 -2.81
CA PHE A 40 -4.63 -5.87 -3.30
C PHE A 40 -5.63 -5.39 -2.25
N ILE A 41 -5.69 -4.08 -2.03
CA ILE A 41 -6.67 -3.47 -1.13
C ILE A 41 -7.35 -2.31 -1.85
N GLY A 42 -8.67 -2.41 -2.02
CA GLY A 42 -9.49 -1.36 -2.64
C GLY A 42 -10.96 -1.75 -2.71
N ASN A 43 -11.85 -0.77 -2.57
CA ASN A 43 -13.29 -0.97 -2.79
C ASN A 43 -13.60 -1.02 -4.31
N LYS A 44 -14.88 -1.14 -4.69
CA LYS A 44 -15.30 -1.22 -6.11
C LYS A 44 -14.80 -0.09 -7.03
N ALA A 45 -14.45 1.09 -6.51
CA ALA A 45 -13.83 2.14 -7.31
C ALA A 45 -12.45 1.75 -7.87
N TYR A 46 -11.81 0.76 -7.25
CA TYR A 46 -10.51 0.21 -7.61
C TYR A 46 -10.59 -0.99 -8.55
N LYS A 47 -11.80 -1.39 -8.96
CA LYS A 47 -12.04 -2.64 -9.69
C LYS A 47 -11.22 -2.77 -10.97
N GLU A 48 -11.02 -1.69 -11.70
CA GLU A 48 -10.19 -1.69 -12.92
C GLU A 48 -8.74 -2.11 -12.64
N GLY A 49 -8.18 -1.70 -11.49
CA GLY A 49 -6.84 -2.13 -11.06
C GLY A 49 -6.82 -3.60 -10.64
N ALA A 50 -7.84 -4.05 -9.90
CA ALA A 50 -7.99 -5.44 -9.49
C ALA A 50 -8.11 -6.38 -10.70
N GLU A 51 -8.92 -6.03 -11.71
CA GLU A 51 -9.07 -6.81 -12.94
C GLU A 51 -7.77 -6.92 -13.74
N CYS A 52 -6.99 -5.83 -13.81
CA CYS A 52 -5.67 -5.84 -14.43
C CYS A 52 -4.70 -6.78 -13.69
N LEU A 53 -4.73 -6.75 -12.36
CA LEU A 53 -3.94 -7.65 -11.51
C LEU A 53 -4.37 -9.10 -11.66
N ILE A 54 -5.68 -9.40 -11.69
CA ILE A 54 -6.19 -10.77 -11.90
C ILE A 54 -5.70 -11.34 -13.24
N LYS A 55 -5.73 -10.55 -14.31
CA LYS A 55 -5.19 -10.95 -15.63
C LYS A 55 -3.68 -11.21 -15.57
N SER A 56 -2.93 -10.37 -14.86
CA SER A 56 -1.49 -10.51 -14.69
C SER A 56 -1.15 -11.77 -13.87
N PHE A 57 -1.88 -11.97 -12.77
CA PHE A 57 -1.80 -13.15 -11.91
C PHE A 57 -2.05 -14.44 -12.71
N ALA A 58 -3.09 -14.50 -13.55
CA ALA A 58 -3.38 -15.66 -14.38
C ALA A 58 -2.19 -16.03 -15.30
N SER A 59 -1.53 -15.03 -15.89
CA SER A 59 -0.32 -15.25 -16.71
C SER A 59 0.87 -15.72 -15.87
N LEU A 60 1.05 -15.19 -14.66
CA LEU A 60 2.13 -15.55 -13.75
C LEU A 60 1.97 -16.96 -13.20
N LYS A 61 0.75 -17.38 -12.88
CA LYS A 61 0.43 -18.68 -12.28
C LYS A 61 0.94 -19.87 -13.10
N ALA A 62 1.08 -19.71 -14.43
CA ALA A 62 1.68 -20.71 -15.31
C ALA A 62 3.17 -20.98 -15.03
N HIS A 63 3.89 -20.02 -14.43
CA HIS A 63 5.30 -20.13 -14.06
C HIS A 63 5.52 -20.20 -12.55
N TYR A 64 4.62 -19.59 -11.77
CA TYR A 64 4.65 -19.54 -10.30
C TYR A 64 3.42 -20.28 -9.77
N TYR A 65 3.47 -21.62 -9.77
CA TYR A 65 2.31 -22.47 -9.49
C TYR A 65 1.74 -22.31 -8.07
N ASP A 66 2.55 -21.86 -7.10
CA ASP A 66 2.12 -21.60 -5.72
C ASP A 66 1.65 -20.15 -5.47
N LEU A 67 1.67 -19.29 -6.49
CA LEU A 67 1.30 -17.88 -6.34
C LEU A 67 -0.17 -17.72 -5.94
N THR A 68 -0.48 -16.97 -4.89
CA THR A 68 -1.86 -16.62 -4.52
C THR A 68 -2.06 -15.12 -4.58
N LEU A 69 -3.32 -14.69 -4.73
CA LEU A 69 -3.71 -13.30 -4.74
C LEU A 69 -4.87 -13.09 -3.77
N ASP A 70 -4.65 -12.23 -2.79
CA ASP A 70 -5.66 -11.81 -1.83
C ASP A 70 -6.17 -10.41 -2.18
N ILE A 71 -7.50 -10.27 -2.24
CA ILE A 71 -8.19 -9.01 -2.57
C ILE A 71 -9.08 -8.62 -1.38
N ILE A 72 -8.77 -7.48 -0.76
CA ILE A 72 -9.60 -6.88 0.30
C ILE A 72 -10.40 -5.72 -0.29
N GLY A 73 -11.69 -5.66 0.04
CA GLY A 73 -12.62 -4.59 -0.32
C GLY A 73 -13.57 -4.93 -1.47
N MET A 74 -13.47 -6.15 -2.03
CA MET A 74 -14.35 -6.67 -3.08
C MET A 74 -14.75 -8.11 -2.78
N GLN A 75 -15.89 -8.54 -3.32
CA GLN A 75 -16.39 -9.90 -3.22
C GLN A 75 -16.17 -10.65 -4.53
N GLU A 76 -16.19 -11.98 -4.50
CA GLU A 76 -16.06 -12.79 -5.73
C GLU A 76 -17.11 -12.42 -6.78
N SER A 77 -18.34 -12.11 -6.33
CA SER A 77 -19.46 -11.66 -7.18
C SER A 77 -19.20 -10.33 -7.89
N ASP A 78 -18.18 -9.56 -7.49
CA ASP A 78 -17.78 -8.35 -8.20
C ASP A 78 -17.03 -8.66 -9.49
N PHE A 79 -16.61 -9.91 -9.73
CA PHE A 79 -15.87 -10.34 -10.91
C PHE A 79 -16.65 -11.40 -11.71
N THR A 80 -16.39 -11.47 -13.01
CA THR A 80 -17.04 -12.45 -13.89
C THR A 80 -16.44 -13.85 -13.72
N GLU A 81 -15.13 -13.92 -13.57
CA GLU A 81 -14.38 -15.16 -13.41
C GLU A 81 -13.13 -14.88 -12.58
N LEU A 82 -12.79 -15.82 -11.70
CA LEU A 82 -11.58 -15.76 -10.88
C LEU A 82 -10.72 -17.00 -11.15
N PRO A 83 -9.43 -16.82 -11.49
CA PRO A 83 -8.52 -17.94 -11.62
C PRO A 83 -8.26 -18.58 -10.25
N GLN A 84 -7.93 -19.87 -10.24
CA GLN A 84 -7.59 -20.60 -9.01
C GLN A 84 -6.43 -19.91 -8.26
N GLY A 85 -6.61 -19.72 -6.96
CA GLY A 85 -5.63 -19.06 -6.09
C GLY A 85 -5.89 -17.57 -5.88
N VAL A 86 -6.97 -17.01 -6.44
CA VAL A 86 -7.49 -15.69 -6.05
C VAL A 86 -8.52 -15.83 -4.94
N CYS A 87 -8.38 -15.08 -3.86
CA CYS A 87 -9.31 -15.03 -2.74
C CYS A 87 -9.82 -13.59 -2.53
N CYS A 88 -11.14 -13.42 -2.46
CA CYS A 88 -11.78 -12.13 -2.18
C CYS A 88 -12.34 -12.12 -0.75
N HIS A 89 -11.81 -11.24 0.09
CA HIS A 89 -12.15 -11.17 1.53
C HIS A 89 -13.36 -10.27 1.82
N GLY A 90 -13.90 -9.57 0.82
CA GLY A 90 -14.90 -8.54 1.07
C GLY A 90 -14.32 -7.36 1.87
N TYR A 91 -15.19 -6.59 2.52
CA TYR A 91 -14.75 -5.52 3.40
C TYR A 91 -14.36 -6.09 4.77
N LEU A 92 -13.11 -5.85 5.19
CA LEU A 92 -12.63 -6.20 6.53
C LEU A 92 -12.76 -4.99 7.47
N ASN A 93 -13.54 -5.14 8.54
CA ASN A 93 -13.74 -4.12 9.55
C ASN A 93 -12.67 -4.23 10.65
N LYS A 94 -11.71 -3.30 10.68
CA LYS A 94 -10.66 -3.26 11.73
C LYS A 94 -11.18 -3.07 13.18
N GLY A 95 -12.46 -2.72 13.35
CA GLY A 95 -13.13 -2.72 14.66
C GLY A 95 -13.69 -4.08 15.09
N ASN A 96 -13.69 -5.08 14.20
CA ASN A 96 -14.00 -6.46 14.48
C ASN A 96 -12.69 -7.26 14.63
N GLU A 97 -12.55 -8.04 15.70
CA GLU A 97 -11.31 -8.76 16.01
C GLU A 97 -10.93 -9.80 14.95
N ASN A 98 -11.90 -10.54 14.39
CA ASN A 98 -11.62 -11.55 13.38
C ASN A 98 -11.13 -10.91 12.07
N ASP A 99 -11.83 -9.87 11.61
CA ASP A 99 -11.44 -9.13 10.41
C ASP A 99 -10.07 -8.46 10.59
N LEU A 100 -9.80 -7.93 11.78
CA LEU A 100 -8.51 -7.34 12.12
C LEU A 100 -7.38 -8.38 12.09
N ASN A 101 -7.63 -9.59 12.60
CA ASN A 101 -6.66 -10.68 12.57
C ASN A 101 -6.35 -11.12 11.13
N ILE A 102 -7.38 -11.29 10.29
CA ILE A 102 -7.22 -11.59 8.86
C ILE A 102 -6.42 -10.47 8.18
N PHE A 103 -6.77 -9.21 8.44
CA PHE A 103 -6.10 -8.06 7.87
C PHE A 103 -4.59 -8.07 8.18
N TYR A 104 -4.20 -8.27 9.44
CA TYR A 104 -2.78 -8.30 9.81
C TYR A 104 -2.07 -9.55 9.32
N GLU A 105 -2.73 -10.70 9.23
CA GLU A 105 -2.17 -11.89 8.60
C GLU A 105 -1.78 -11.61 7.15
N LEU A 106 -2.72 -11.06 6.38
CA LEU A 106 -2.48 -10.68 4.98
C LEU A 106 -1.34 -9.66 4.87
N MET A 107 -1.29 -8.66 5.75
CA MET A 107 -0.19 -7.68 5.76
C MET A 107 1.17 -8.30 6.09
N ARG A 108 1.24 -9.23 7.04
CA ARG A 108 2.51 -9.91 7.41
C ARG A 108 2.98 -10.85 6.32
N GLU A 109 2.07 -11.57 5.67
CA GLU A 109 2.44 -12.68 4.79
C GLU A 109 2.61 -12.28 3.32
N SER A 110 2.04 -11.17 2.89
CA SER A 110 2.11 -10.75 1.49
C SER A 110 3.53 -10.39 1.06
N LYS A 111 3.98 -10.95 -0.07
CA LYS A 111 5.30 -10.65 -0.66
C LYS A 111 5.30 -9.30 -1.37
N ILE A 112 4.18 -8.92 -1.99
CA ILE A 112 4.05 -7.68 -2.76
C ILE A 112 2.64 -7.10 -2.54
N PHE A 113 2.57 -5.81 -2.26
CA PHE A 113 1.33 -5.05 -2.29
C PHE A 113 1.19 -4.35 -3.65
N ILE A 114 0.02 -4.47 -4.27
CA ILE A 114 -0.21 -4.01 -5.63
C ILE A 114 -1.49 -3.19 -5.68
N ASN A 115 -1.41 -1.97 -6.20
CA ASN A 115 -2.59 -1.18 -6.55
C ASN A 115 -2.29 -0.25 -7.73
N THR A 116 -2.68 -0.67 -8.93
CA THR A 116 -2.46 0.07 -10.18
C THR A 116 -3.73 0.74 -10.69
N THR A 117 -4.69 1.02 -9.81
CA THR A 117 -5.92 1.71 -10.21
C THR A 117 -5.59 3.13 -10.69
N PRO A 118 -5.99 3.51 -11.92
CA PRO A 118 -5.82 4.87 -12.39
C PRO A 118 -6.56 5.85 -11.48
N LYS A 119 -5.88 6.93 -11.07
CA LYS A 119 -6.42 8.05 -10.26
C LYS A 119 -6.72 7.76 -8.79
N TRP A 120 -6.71 6.50 -8.35
CA TRP A 120 -6.97 6.14 -6.95
C TRP A 120 -5.78 5.39 -6.36
N GLY A 121 -5.24 5.93 -5.28
CA GLY A 121 -3.91 5.54 -4.82
C GLY A 121 -3.83 4.56 -3.66
N ALA A 122 -4.98 4.26 -3.04
CA ALA A 122 -5.07 3.48 -1.81
C ALA A 122 -4.02 3.92 -0.75
N PHE A 123 -3.75 5.22 -0.64
CA PHE A 123 -2.58 5.77 0.07
C PHE A 123 -2.38 5.15 1.46
N SER A 124 -3.44 5.13 2.27
CA SER A 124 -3.38 4.56 3.63
C SER A 124 -3.05 3.06 3.65
N ALA A 125 -3.64 2.28 2.74
CA ALA A 125 -3.35 0.85 2.64
C ALA A 125 -1.91 0.60 2.15
N THR A 126 -1.42 1.43 1.24
CA THR A 126 -0.03 1.40 0.76
C THR A 126 0.95 1.69 1.90
N LEU A 127 0.70 2.74 2.70
CA LEU A 127 1.54 3.06 3.87
C LEU A 127 1.57 1.90 4.88
N GLU A 128 0.42 1.30 5.16
CA GLU A 128 0.35 0.14 6.06
C GLU A 128 1.12 -1.05 5.49
N ALA A 129 0.96 -1.40 4.22
CA ALA A 129 1.73 -2.48 3.61
C ALA A 129 3.25 -2.24 3.68
N MET A 130 3.68 -1.01 3.38
CA MET A 130 5.08 -0.58 3.51
C MET A 130 5.58 -0.68 4.95
N TYR A 131 4.76 -0.28 5.93
CA TYR A 131 5.07 -0.41 7.36
C TYR A 131 5.27 -1.87 7.76
N PHE A 132 4.56 -2.80 7.12
CA PHE A 132 4.80 -4.23 7.27
C PHE A 132 5.95 -4.76 6.42
N TYR A 133 6.90 -3.93 5.99
CA TYR A 133 8.05 -4.32 5.16
C TYR A 133 7.64 -4.92 3.81
N THR A 134 6.49 -4.51 3.25
CA THR A 134 6.01 -5.05 1.98
C THR A 134 6.41 -4.12 0.82
N PRO A 135 7.14 -4.63 -0.19
CA PRO A 135 7.31 -3.99 -1.49
C PRO A 135 6.00 -3.53 -2.11
N ILE A 136 6.03 -2.42 -2.85
CA ILE A 136 4.83 -1.94 -3.56
C ILE A 136 4.98 -1.93 -5.08
N ILE A 137 3.87 -2.17 -5.79
CA ILE A 137 3.72 -1.83 -7.20
C ILE A 137 2.45 -1.00 -7.33
N ILE A 138 2.59 0.29 -7.64
CA ILE A 138 1.46 1.22 -7.66
C ILE A 138 1.49 2.15 -8.86
N SER A 139 0.34 2.76 -9.20
CA SER A 139 0.33 3.87 -10.15
C SER A 139 0.99 5.12 -9.55
N PRO A 140 1.73 5.91 -10.33
CA PRO A 140 2.39 7.13 -9.85
C PRO A 140 1.41 8.31 -9.84
N TYR A 141 0.47 8.33 -8.88
CA TYR A 141 -0.47 9.43 -8.74
C TYR A 141 0.14 10.63 -8.00
N LYS A 142 -0.36 11.83 -8.29
CA LYS A 142 0.20 13.12 -7.84
C LYS A 142 0.57 13.14 -6.36
N GLU A 143 -0.33 12.74 -5.47
CA GLU A 143 -0.10 12.76 -4.03
C GLU A 143 1.04 11.81 -3.60
N PHE A 144 1.19 10.65 -4.24
CA PHE A 144 2.30 9.74 -3.95
C PHE A 144 3.64 10.31 -4.40
N ILE A 145 3.69 10.88 -5.61
CA ILE A 145 4.89 11.54 -6.14
C ILE A 145 5.26 12.75 -5.28
N GLU A 146 4.29 13.56 -4.86
CA GLU A 146 4.53 14.69 -3.96
C GLU A 146 5.11 14.25 -2.62
N THR A 147 4.78 13.04 -2.16
CA THR A 147 5.22 12.51 -0.87
C THR A 147 6.59 11.83 -0.94
N PHE A 148 6.78 10.94 -1.92
CA PHE A 148 7.95 10.06 -2.00
C PHE A 148 8.90 10.38 -3.16
N GLY A 149 8.54 11.32 -4.01
CA GLY A 149 9.29 11.67 -5.22
C GLY A 149 8.94 10.77 -6.43
N PRO A 150 9.48 11.13 -7.61
CA PRO A 150 9.24 10.40 -8.86
C PRO A 150 10.09 9.14 -9.00
N HIS A 151 11.01 8.89 -8.06
CA HIS A 151 11.89 7.74 -8.05
C HIS A 151 11.85 7.10 -6.67
N ILE A 152 11.52 5.82 -6.61
CA ILE A 152 11.39 5.04 -5.37
C ILE A 152 12.33 3.84 -5.41
N ASP A 153 12.83 3.41 -4.26
CA ASP A 153 13.72 2.27 -4.10
C ASP A 153 13.13 1.17 -3.20
N PHE A 154 11.81 1.22 -3.01
CA PHE A 154 11.00 0.33 -2.19
C PHE A 154 9.86 -0.35 -2.98
N GLY A 155 9.95 -0.32 -4.31
CA GLY A 155 8.91 -0.81 -5.20
C GLY A 155 9.09 -0.34 -6.64
N TYR A 156 8.01 -0.44 -7.43
CA TYR A 156 7.98 0.04 -8.81
C TYR A 156 6.71 0.85 -9.08
N PHE A 157 6.85 1.89 -9.90
CA PHE A 157 5.68 2.53 -10.50
C PHE A 157 5.20 1.73 -11.72
N CYS A 158 3.89 1.54 -11.79
CA CYS A 158 3.19 1.03 -12.95
C CYS A 158 2.46 2.21 -13.61
N GLU A 159 3.17 2.86 -14.54
CA GLU A 159 2.72 4.09 -15.23
C GLU A 159 1.36 3.91 -15.92
N LEU A 160 1.13 2.72 -16.48
CA LEU A 160 -0.10 2.38 -17.18
C LEU A 160 -0.69 1.12 -16.55
N ASN A 161 -2.00 1.13 -16.32
CA ASN A 161 -2.74 -0.04 -15.83
C ASN A 161 -2.88 -1.09 -16.94
N GLN A 162 -1.75 -1.69 -17.33
CA GLN A 162 -1.63 -2.66 -18.41
C GLN A 162 -1.08 -3.98 -17.88
N THR A 163 -1.73 -5.08 -18.25
CA THR A 163 -1.39 -6.43 -17.80
C THR A 163 0.07 -6.80 -18.05
N VAL A 164 0.62 -6.44 -19.21
CA VAL A 164 2.02 -6.77 -19.56
C VAL A 164 3.01 -6.09 -18.62
N LEU A 165 2.89 -4.77 -18.45
CA LEU A 165 3.77 -3.99 -17.58
C LEU A 165 3.66 -4.42 -16.12
N LEU A 166 2.43 -4.67 -15.64
CA LEU A 166 2.22 -5.15 -14.28
C LEU A 166 2.83 -6.55 -14.08
N THR A 167 2.66 -7.44 -15.06
CA THR A 167 3.27 -8.78 -15.03
C THR A 167 4.79 -8.71 -14.94
N GLU A 168 5.43 -7.85 -15.74
CA GLU A 168 6.88 -7.63 -15.71
C GLU A 168 7.37 -7.11 -14.36
N ASN A 169 6.70 -6.08 -13.81
CA ASN A 169 7.03 -5.52 -12.50
C ASN A 169 6.91 -6.55 -11.37
N ILE A 170 5.86 -7.39 -11.41
CA ILE A 170 5.69 -8.47 -10.42
C ILE A 170 6.82 -9.50 -10.56
N LYS A 171 7.14 -9.94 -11.79
CA LYS A 171 8.24 -10.90 -12.04
C LYS A 171 9.56 -10.40 -11.49
N ILE A 172 9.88 -9.13 -11.74
CA ILE A 172 11.13 -8.52 -11.24
C ILE A 172 11.27 -8.74 -9.74
N ILE A 173 10.23 -8.44 -8.94
CA ILE A 173 10.28 -8.61 -7.48
C ILE A 173 10.30 -10.10 -7.08
N LEU A 174 9.51 -10.95 -7.75
CA LEU A 174 9.46 -12.38 -7.44
C LEU A 174 10.83 -13.06 -7.62
N ASP A 175 11.58 -12.65 -8.65
CA ASP A 175 12.88 -13.20 -9.05
C ASP A 175 14.08 -12.53 -8.35
N LEU A 176 13.86 -11.53 -7.48
CA LEU A 176 14.96 -10.86 -6.79
C LEU A 176 15.75 -11.83 -5.89
N PRO A 177 17.09 -11.80 -5.92
CA PRO A 177 17.91 -12.39 -4.87
C PRO A 177 17.54 -11.81 -3.51
N TYR A 178 17.59 -12.63 -2.46
CA TYR A 178 17.17 -12.26 -1.10
C TYR A 178 17.76 -10.93 -0.63
N GLU A 179 19.05 -10.67 -0.86
CA GLU A 179 19.72 -9.42 -0.46
C GLU A 179 19.07 -8.17 -1.07
N LYS A 180 18.65 -8.24 -2.34
CA LYS A 180 17.97 -7.14 -3.02
C LYS A 180 16.52 -7.02 -2.56
N PHE A 181 15.85 -8.14 -2.34
CA PHE A 181 14.49 -8.17 -1.82
C PHE A 181 14.42 -7.60 -0.39
N ASP A 182 15.33 -8.00 0.50
CA ASP A 182 15.44 -7.49 1.88
C ASP A 182 15.67 -5.98 1.88
N LYS A 183 16.57 -5.48 1.03
CA LYS A 183 16.79 -4.04 0.88
C LYS A 183 15.51 -3.31 0.49
N LEU A 184 14.76 -3.84 -0.48
CA LEU A 184 13.51 -3.24 -0.95
C LEU A 184 12.44 -3.22 0.17
N CYS A 185 12.36 -4.27 0.97
CA CYS A 185 11.48 -4.35 2.14
C CYS A 185 11.86 -3.35 3.24
N VAL A 186 13.16 -3.23 3.55
CA VAL A 186 13.68 -2.29 4.55
C VAL A 186 13.46 -0.84 4.11
N ASN A 187 13.68 -0.55 2.83
CA ASN A 187 13.41 0.75 2.25
C ASN A 187 11.92 1.10 2.35
N ALA A 188 11.03 0.13 2.10
CA ALA A 188 9.57 0.32 2.22
C ALA A 188 9.20 0.74 3.64
N HIS A 189 9.65 0.00 4.65
CA HIS A 189 9.38 0.34 6.05
C HIS A 189 10.00 1.68 6.44
N SER A 190 11.26 1.92 6.07
CA SER A 190 11.97 3.15 6.46
C SER A 190 11.33 4.40 5.87
N ALA A 191 10.81 4.33 4.63
CA ALA A 191 10.12 5.44 3.98
C ALA A 191 8.86 5.88 4.73
N VAL A 192 8.25 5.00 5.53
CA VAL A 192 6.97 5.27 6.20
C VAL A 192 7.02 5.18 7.73
N ALA A 193 8.17 4.86 8.32
CA ALA A 193 8.33 4.66 9.76
C ALA A 193 7.87 5.88 10.58
N ASP A 194 8.01 7.08 10.02
CA ASP A 194 7.65 8.35 10.67
C ASP A 194 6.17 8.74 10.51
N TYR A 195 5.33 7.95 9.83
CA TYR A 195 3.88 8.20 9.70
C TYR A 195 3.11 7.63 10.90
N SER A 196 3.66 7.81 12.11
CA SER A 196 3.07 7.35 13.36
C SER A 196 2.04 8.34 13.92
N TRP A 197 1.15 7.87 14.78
CA TRP A 197 0.21 8.74 15.50
C TRP A 197 0.91 9.79 16.36
N ALA A 198 2.03 9.43 17.00
CA ALA A 198 2.81 10.37 17.80
C ALA A 198 3.30 11.54 16.94
N ASN A 199 3.99 11.25 15.83
CA ASN A 199 4.50 12.27 14.92
C ASN A 199 3.38 13.11 14.29
N TYR A 200 2.22 12.50 14.01
CA TYR A 200 1.06 13.23 13.51
C TYR A 200 0.53 14.23 14.56
N ILE A 201 0.42 13.80 15.83
CA ILE A 201 -0.05 14.65 16.92
C ILE A 201 0.94 15.78 17.19
N ASP A 202 2.24 15.52 17.16
CA ASP A 202 3.25 16.57 17.34
C ASP A 202 3.12 17.65 16.26
N LYS A 203 3.02 17.26 14.98
CA LYS A 203 2.77 18.20 13.87
C LYS A 203 1.45 18.95 14.01
N PHE A 204 0.42 18.28 14.51
CA PHE A 204 -0.88 18.91 14.76
C PHE A 204 -0.77 19.99 15.84
N LEU A 205 -0.14 19.65 16.97
CA LEU A 205 0.05 20.57 18.10
C LEU A 205 0.90 21.77 17.69
N GLU A 206 2.07 21.54 17.08
CA GLU A 206 2.94 22.60 16.54
C GLU A 206 2.17 23.57 15.63
N LYS A 207 1.34 23.03 14.74
CA LYS A 207 0.55 23.86 13.82
C LYS A 207 -0.56 24.63 14.53
N THR A 208 -1.22 24.03 15.52
CA THR A 208 -2.26 24.74 16.30
C THR A 208 -1.67 25.85 17.15
N GLU A 209 -0.52 25.62 17.79
CA GLU A 209 0.19 26.62 18.59
C GLU A 209 0.64 27.79 17.72
N SER A 210 1.20 27.53 16.53
CA SER A 210 1.61 28.59 15.59
C SER A 210 0.43 29.50 15.20
N LEU A 211 -0.75 28.92 14.96
CA LEU A 211 -1.96 29.66 14.59
C LEU A 211 -2.56 30.46 15.76
N ILE A 212 -2.36 30.02 17.00
CA ILE A 212 -2.76 30.77 18.19
C ILE A 212 -1.87 32.01 18.33
N ILE A 213 -0.55 31.83 18.25
CA ILE A 213 0.42 32.93 18.35
C ILE A 213 0.17 34.00 17.26
N GLU A 214 -0.02 33.60 16.01
CA GLU A 214 -0.32 34.52 14.90
C GLU A 214 -1.59 35.35 15.17
N LYS A 215 -2.63 34.75 15.77
CA LYS A 215 -3.87 35.48 16.11
C LYS A 215 -3.68 36.45 17.26
N GLU A 216 -2.84 36.13 18.23
CA GLU A 216 -2.55 37.01 19.36
C GLU A 216 -1.69 38.21 18.95
N MET A 217 -0.76 38.04 18.02
CA MET A 217 0.07 39.13 17.48
C MET A 217 -0.69 40.12 16.57
N HIS A 218 -1.84 39.70 16.03
CA HIS A 218 -2.69 40.52 15.16
C HIS A 218 -3.95 41.08 15.87
N ARG A 219 -4.05 40.94 17.20
CA ARG A 219 -5.01 41.64 18.05
C ARG A 219 -4.42 42.92 18.62
#